data_AF-A0A1X6N889-F1
#
_entry.id   AF-A0A1X6N889-F1
#
_cell.length_a   1.000
_cell.length_b   1.000
_cell.length_c   1.000
_cell.angle_alpha   90.00
_cell.angle_beta   90.00
_cell.angle_gamma   90.00
#
_symmetry.space_group_name_H-M   'P 1'
#
loop_
_entity.id
_entity.type
_entity.pdbx_description
1 polymer ?
#
loop_
_entity_poly.entity_id
_entity_poly.type
_entity_poly.pdbx_seq_one_letter_code
_entity_poly.pdbx_strand_id
1 'polypeptide(L)'
;MTAFVVQYLPSWIPGMGFKTLAKVYREQFLRLCHEPYASVKEQVAKGTAPPLLAARLIEKNSDPTPAEEWFYDTAVMQFYAAGADTTVSALETFYLIMSLYPEFQKKAQAELDGVVQPGCLLEFNDRANLPHFDAVLKEIYRWNPTVPIAIPHRVTQDDVYNGFILRLALR
;
A
#
# COMPACT_ATOMS: atom_id res chain seq x y z
N MET A 1 -17.31 -10.04 15.98
CA MET A 1 -17.88 -9.30 17.12
C MET A 1 -16.92 -9.13 18.32
N THR A 2 -15.69 -9.69 18.29
CA THR A 2 -14.76 -9.67 19.43
C THR A 2 -13.78 -8.48 19.45
N ALA A 3 -13.50 -7.83 18.31
CA ALA A 3 -12.55 -6.72 18.24
C ALA A 3 -13.01 -5.45 19.00
N PHE A 4 -14.33 -5.24 19.14
CA PHE A 4 -14.89 -4.01 19.72
C PHE A 4 -14.88 -3.95 21.26
N VAL A 5 -14.79 -5.07 21.97
CA VAL A 5 -14.81 -5.05 23.46
C VAL A 5 -13.42 -4.74 24.02
N VAL A 6 -12.38 -5.25 23.36
CA VAL A 6 -11.00 -5.16 23.82
C VAL A 6 -10.49 -3.71 23.85
N GLN A 7 -11.00 -2.82 22.98
CA GLN A 7 -10.60 -1.41 22.96
C GLN A 7 -10.95 -0.63 24.23
N TYR A 8 -11.90 -1.10 25.03
CA TYR A 8 -12.31 -0.46 26.29
C TYR A 8 -11.59 -1.00 27.53
N LEU A 9 -10.88 -2.14 27.44
CA LEU A 9 -10.18 -2.73 28.57
C LEU A 9 -8.96 -1.89 29.02
N PRO A 10 -8.69 -1.70 30.32
CA PRO A 10 -7.51 -0.95 30.74
C PRO A 10 -6.19 -1.55 30.23
N SER A 11 -5.21 -0.70 29.91
CA SER A 11 -3.90 -1.13 29.36
C SER A 11 -3.02 -1.92 30.33
N TRP A 12 -3.35 -1.92 31.63
CA TRP A 12 -2.60 -2.65 32.66
C TRP A 12 -2.99 -4.13 32.78
N ILE A 13 -4.09 -4.56 32.13
CA ILE A 13 -4.52 -5.97 32.15
C ILE A 13 -3.53 -6.84 31.34
N PRO A 14 -3.17 -8.05 31.81
CA PRO A 14 -2.36 -8.99 31.04
C PRO A 14 -2.90 -9.22 29.63
N GLY A 15 -2.02 -9.15 28.62
CA GLY A 15 -2.41 -9.25 27.21
C GLY A 15 -2.84 -7.94 26.54
N MET A 16 -2.98 -6.83 27.28
CA MET A 16 -3.31 -5.50 26.72
C MET A 16 -2.08 -4.66 26.32
N GLY A 17 -0.88 -5.25 26.26
CA GLY A 17 0.35 -4.55 25.86
C GLY A 17 0.27 -3.90 24.48
N PHE A 18 -0.57 -4.44 23.58
CA PHE A 18 -0.84 -3.86 22.26
C PHE A 18 -1.44 -2.44 22.34
N LYS A 19 -2.08 -2.04 23.45
CA LYS A 19 -2.63 -0.68 23.60
C LYS A 19 -1.55 0.37 23.74
N THR A 20 -0.47 0.04 24.42
CA THR A 20 0.71 0.92 24.50
C THR A 20 1.33 1.06 23.12
N LEU A 21 1.48 -0.07 22.40
CA LEU A 21 1.97 -0.08 21.03
C LEU A 21 1.06 0.71 20.08
N ALA A 22 -0.26 0.57 20.21
CA ALA A 22 -1.24 1.29 19.41
C ALA A 22 -1.20 2.81 19.63
N LYS A 23 -0.89 3.28 20.86
CA LYS A 23 -0.66 4.70 21.12
C LYS A 23 0.57 5.21 20.36
N VAL A 24 1.68 4.49 20.45
CA VAL A 24 2.92 4.83 19.74
C VAL A 24 2.69 4.82 18.21
N TYR A 25 2.04 3.78 17.69
CA TYR A 25 1.74 3.67 16.26
C TYR A 25 0.76 4.74 15.78
N ARG A 26 -0.22 5.12 16.60
CA ARG A 26 -1.11 6.23 16.27
C ARG A 26 -0.33 7.53 16.12
N GLU A 27 0.58 7.84 17.05
CA GLU A 27 1.42 9.04 16.96
C GLU A 27 2.29 9.01 15.70
N GLN A 28 2.94 7.88 15.41
CA GLN A 28 3.75 7.71 14.21
C GLN A 28 2.92 7.84 12.93
N PHE A 29 1.75 7.22 12.86
CA PHE A 29 0.83 7.31 11.73
C PHE A 29 0.37 8.75 11.49
N LEU A 30 0.00 9.48 12.54
CA LEU A 30 -0.42 10.87 12.42
C LEU A 30 0.74 11.75 11.91
N ARG A 31 1.97 11.52 12.40
CA ARG A 31 3.16 12.21 11.86
C ARG A 31 3.40 11.91 10.38
N LEU A 32 3.28 10.64 9.99
CA LEU A 32 3.41 10.18 8.60
C LEU A 32 2.36 10.79 7.66
N CYS A 33 1.16 11.10 8.16
CA CYS A 33 0.18 11.87 7.41
C CYS A 33 0.58 13.35 7.39
N HIS A 34 0.58 13.99 8.56
CA HIS A 34 0.59 15.43 8.69
C HIS A 34 1.90 16.09 8.24
N GLU A 35 3.07 15.52 8.53
CA GLU A 35 4.35 16.18 8.27
C GLU A 35 4.62 16.33 6.76
N PRO A 36 4.49 15.29 5.91
CA PRO A 36 4.63 15.45 4.46
C PRO A 36 3.60 16.40 3.85
N TYR A 37 2.33 16.30 4.25
CA TYR A 37 1.28 17.15 3.71
C TYR A 37 1.48 18.63 4.08
N ALA A 38 1.85 18.92 5.34
CA ALA A 38 2.18 20.27 5.78
C ALA A 38 3.38 20.86 5.02
N SER A 39 4.42 20.05 4.76
CA SER A 39 5.57 20.47 3.95
C SER A 39 5.15 20.87 2.53
N VAL A 40 4.23 20.12 1.91
CA VAL A 40 3.70 20.48 0.58
C VAL A 40 2.88 21.77 0.65
N LYS A 41 2.02 21.95 1.66
CA LYS A 41 1.26 23.20 1.84
C LYS A 41 2.18 24.43 1.89
N GLU A 42 3.29 24.32 2.62
CA GLU A 42 4.30 25.38 2.68
C GLU A 42 4.93 25.65 1.30
N GLN A 43 5.28 24.62 0.56
CA GLN A 43 5.84 24.76 -0.79
C GLN A 43 4.83 25.38 -1.77
N VAL A 44 3.55 25.03 -1.69
CA VAL A 44 2.48 25.62 -2.51
C VAL A 44 2.33 27.11 -2.16
N ALA A 45 2.28 27.45 -0.88
CA ALA A 45 2.20 28.85 -0.44
C ALA A 45 3.39 29.70 -0.89
N LYS A 46 4.59 29.10 -1.01
CA LYS A 46 5.81 29.75 -1.54
C LYS A 46 5.89 29.77 -3.07
N GLY A 47 4.99 29.08 -3.78
CA GLY A 47 5.06 28.91 -5.22
C GLY A 47 6.24 28.03 -5.70
N THR A 48 6.79 27.20 -4.82
CA THR A 48 7.94 26.32 -5.10
C THR A 48 7.56 24.84 -5.22
N ALA A 49 6.28 24.50 -5.07
CA ALA A 49 5.84 23.11 -5.12
C ALA A 49 6.02 22.52 -6.53
N PRO A 50 6.67 21.34 -6.66
CA PRO A 50 6.68 20.62 -7.93
C PRO A 50 5.29 20.05 -8.26
N PRO A 51 5.02 19.65 -9.51
CA PRO A 51 3.75 19.08 -9.91
C PRO A 51 3.57 17.69 -9.27
N LEU A 52 2.93 17.64 -8.11
CA LEU A 52 2.71 16.44 -7.30
C LEU A 52 1.25 16.32 -6.85
N LEU A 53 0.79 15.11 -6.51
CA LEU A 53 -0.62 14.84 -6.19
C LEU A 53 -1.14 15.75 -5.06
N ALA A 54 -0.43 15.84 -3.94
CA ALA A 54 -0.81 16.67 -2.81
C ALA A 54 -0.91 18.18 -3.19
N ALA A 55 0.02 18.70 -4.00
CA ALA A 55 -0.05 20.09 -4.47
C ALA A 55 -1.31 20.32 -5.32
N ARG A 56 -1.64 19.39 -6.23
CA ARG A 56 -2.86 19.46 -7.02
C ARG A 56 -4.13 19.41 -6.17
N LEU A 57 -4.14 18.64 -5.07
CA LEU A 57 -5.26 18.59 -4.14
C LEU A 57 -5.42 19.93 -3.41
N ILE A 58 -4.32 20.52 -2.94
CA ILE A 58 -4.31 21.81 -2.24
C ILE A 58 -4.72 22.96 -3.18
N GLU A 59 -4.18 23.01 -4.39
CA GLU A 59 -4.49 24.05 -5.38
C GLU A 59 -5.95 23.98 -5.87
N LYS A 60 -6.51 22.76 -5.95
CA LYS A 60 -7.90 22.56 -6.36
C LYS A 60 -8.91 23.02 -5.30
N ASN A 61 -8.53 22.98 -4.02
CA ASN A 61 -9.37 23.41 -2.91
C ASN A 61 -8.53 24.19 -1.89
N SER A 62 -8.40 25.50 -2.11
CA SER A 62 -7.58 26.39 -1.29
C SER A 62 -8.16 26.70 0.10
N ASP A 63 -9.44 26.38 0.33
CA ASP A 63 -10.13 26.59 1.62
C ASP A 63 -10.95 25.35 2.00
N PRO A 64 -10.27 24.22 2.30
CA PRO A 64 -10.95 22.98 2.63
C PRO A 64 -11.57 23.04 4.03
N THR A 65 -12.73 22.40 4.20
CA THR A 65 -13.25 22.12 5.54
C THR A 65 -12.27 21.21 6.30
N PRO A 66 -12.32 21.18 7.65
CA PRO A 66 -11.45 20.29 8.43
C PRO A 66 -11.55 18.80 8.06
N ALA A 67 -12.74 18.36 7.62
CA ALA A 67 -12.96 16.99 7.18
C ALA A 67 -12.30 16.71 5.81
N GLU A 68 -12.37 17.67 4.89
CA GLU A 68 -11.71 17.56 3.58
C GLU A 68 -10.19 17.62 3.72
N GLU A 69 -9.67 18.51 4.57
CA GLU A 69 -8.24 18.58 4.83
C GLU A 69 -7.71 17.27 5.42
N TRP A 70 -8.42 16.69 6.39
CA TRP A 70 -8.08 15.37 6.94
C TRP A 70 -8.13 14.27 5.86
N PHE A 71 -9.11 14.32 4.96
CA PHE A 71 -9.19 13.37 3.84
C PHE A 71 -8.00 13.51 2.88
N TYR A 72 -7.60 14.73 2.50
CA TYR A 72 -6.47 14.95 1.60
C TYR A 72 -5.15 14.46 2.22
N ASP A 73 -4.94 14.84 3.47
CA ASP A 73 -3.77 14.46 4.25
C ASP A 73 -3.63 12.92 4.37
N THR A 74 -4.69 12.25 4.79
CA THR A 74 -4.70 10.78 4.89
C THR A 74 -4.62 10.09 3.53
N ALA A 75 -5.25 10.63 2.48
CA ALA A 75 -5.19 10.06 1.14
C ALA A 75 -3.76 10.08 0.58
N VAL A 76 -3.03 11.18 0.74
CA VAL A 76 -1.62 11.28 0.30
C VAL A 76 -0.75 10.23 1.00
N MET A 77 -0.94 10.03 2.31
CA MET A 77 -0.24 8.98 3.04
C MET A 77 -0.63 7.58 2.55
N GLN A 78 -1.91 7.32 2.25
CA GLN A 78 -2.35 6.02 1.72
C GLN A 78 -1.68 5.69 0.38
N PHE A 79 -1.50 6.66 -0.52
CA PHE A 79 -0.75 6.44 -1.77
C PHE A 79 0.70 6.01 -1.52
N TYR A 80 1.35 6.61 -0.52
CA TYR A 80 2.71 6.23 -0.12
C TYR A 80 2.71 4.83 0.52
N ALA A 81 1.88 4.60 1.53
CA ALA A 81 1.84 3.34 2.28
C ALA A 81 1.51 2.13 1.39
N ALA A 82 0.53 2.28 0.48
CA ALA A 82 0.15 1.23 -0.47
C ALA A 82 1.33 0.81 -1.36
N GLY A 83 2.18 1.76 -1.77
CA GLY A 83 3.37 1.49 -2.59
C GLY A 83 4.57 1.03 -1.78
N ALA A 84 4.73 1.47 -0.54
CA ALA A 84 5.87 1.14 0.30
C ALA A 84 5.83 -0.32 0.78
N ASP A 85 4.81 -0.68 1.56
CA ASP A 85 4.78 -1.97 2.26
C ASP A 85 4.65 -3.14 1.26
N THR A 86 3.74 -3.01 0.28
CA THR A 86 3.50 -4.09 -0.69
C THR A 86 4.68 -4.32 -1.62
N THR A 87 5.35 -3.26 -2.08
CA THR A 87 6.51 -3.40 -2.96
C THR A 87 7.70 -4.00 -2.22
N VAL A 88 7.97 -3.55 -0.98
CA VAL A 88 9.06 -4.11 -0.17
C VAL A 88 8.85 -5.60 0.07
N SER A 89 7.65 -6.00 0.47
CA SER A 89 7.32 -7.41 0.70
C SER A 89 7.40 -8.27 -0.58
N ALA A 90 7.05 -7.71 -1.75
CA ALA A 90 7.24 -8.39 -3.04
C ALA A 90 8.73 -8.57 -3.37
N LEU A 91 9.56 -7.55 -3.09
CA LEU A 91 11.01 -7.61 -3.32
C LEU A 91 11.70 -8.59 -2.37
N GLU A 92 11.30 -8.65 -1.10
CA GLU A 92 11.80 -9.67 -0.16
C GLU A 92 11.51 -11.08 -0.67
N THR A 93 10.28 -11.29 -1.17
CA THR A 93 9.89 -12.55 -1.80
C THR A 93 10.74 -12.85 -3.04
N PHE A 94 10.95 -11.83 -3.90
CA PHE A 94 11.81 -11.96 -5.07
C PHE A 94 13.22 -12.45 -4.67
N TYR A 95 13.87 -11.77 -3.72
CA TYR A 95 15.22 -12.16 -3.29
C TYR A 95 15.27 -13.57 -2.72
N LEU A 96 14.27 -13.96 -1.93
CA LEU A 96 14.16 -15.32 -1.41
C LEU A 96 14.05 -16.35 -2.54
N ILE A 97 13.11 -16.17 -3.47
CA ILE A 97 12.89 -17.12 -4.56
C ILE A 97 14.12 -17.19 -5.47
N MET A 98 14.71 -16.06 -5.84
CA MET A 98 15.91 -16.04 -6.70
C MET A 98 17.13 -16.66 -6.02
N SER A 99 17.22 -16.63 -4.68
CA SER A 99 18.28 -17.32 -3.94
C SER A 99 18.16 -18.85 -4.01
N LEU A 100 16.94 -19.37 -4.13
CA LEU A 100 16.63 -20.79 -4.24
C LEU A 100 16.69 -21.30 -5.68
N TYR A 101 16.33 -20.45 -6.65
CA TYR A 101 16.21 -20.78 -8.07
C TYR A 101 16.93 -19.77 -8.97
N PRO A 102 18.27 -19.67 -8.87
CA PRO A 102 19.06 -18.65 -9.57
C PRO A 102 19.00 -18.74 -11.10
N GLU A 103 18.62 -19.89 -11.65
CA GLU A 103 18.42 -20.09 -13.10
C GLU A 103 17.30 -19.20 -13.66
N PHE A 104 16.23 -18.96 -12.90
CA PHE A 104 15.16 -18.07 -13.35
C PHE A 104 15.62 -16.61 -13.37
N GLN A 105 16.42 -16.20 -12.38
CA GLN A 105 17.04 -14.88 -12.34
C GLN A 105 17.95 -14.66 -13.55
N LYS A 106 18.86 -15.62 -13.82
CA LYS A 106 19.80 -15.54 -14.96
C LYS A 106 19.07 -15.43 -16.29
N LYS A 107 17.99 -16.20 -16.47
CA LYS A 107 17.18 -16.15 -17.69
C LYS A 107 16.42 -14.82 -17.82
N ALA A 108 15.87 -14.29 -16.73
CA ALA A 108 15.22 -12.98 -16.74
C ALA A 108 16.22 -11.85 -17.04
N GLN A 109 17.43 -11.93 -16.49
CA GLN A 109 18.50 -10.98 -16.81
C GLN A 109 18.91 -11.05 -18.28
N ALA A 110 19.12 -12.26 -18.83
CA ALA A 110 19.45 -12.42 -20.25
C ALA A 110 18.35 -11.91 -21.19
N GLU A 111 17.07 -12.04 -20.81
CA GLU A 111 15.95 -11.45 -21.55
C GLU A 111 16.00 -9.91 -21.49
N LEU A 112 16.21 -9.33 -20.30
CA LEU A 112 16.36 -7.89 -20.11
C LEU A 112 17.52 -7.32 -20.93
N ASP A 113 18.70 -7.95 -20.87
CA ASP A 113 19.90 -7.55 -21.60
C ASP A 113 19.71 -7.64 -23.13
N GLY A 114 18.80 -8.49 -23.59
CA GLY A 114 18.45 -8.62 -25.02
C GLY A 114 17.47 -7.55 -25.52
N VAL A 115 16.67 -6.97 -24.63
CA VAL A 115 15.67 -5.93 -24.97
C VAL A 115 16.24 -4.53 -24.75
N VAL A 116 16.96 -4.33 -23.66
CA VAL A 116 17.44 -3.02 -23.22
C VAL A 116 18.84 -2.79 -23.77
N GLN A 117 18.98 -1.79 -24.63
CA GLN A 117 20.29 -1.42 -25.17
C GLN A 117 21.21 -0.91 -24.04
N PRO A 118 22.52 -1.21 -24.11
CA PRO A 118 23.48 -0.67 -23.14
C PRO A 118 23.43 0.86 -23.08
N GLY A 119 23.22 1.41 -21.89
CA GLY A 119 23.11 2.86 -21.67
C GLY A 119 21.71 3.43 -21.86
N CYS A 120 20.73 2.62 -22.25
CA CYS A 120 19.31 2.99 -22.26
C CYS A 120 18.62 2.63 -20.95
N LEU A 121 17.58 3.39 -20.61
CA LEU A 121 16.67 3.05 -19.51
C LEU A 121 15.48 2.25 -20.06
N LEU A 122 14.89 1.42 -19.20
CA LEU A 122 13.69 0.67 -19.51
C LEU A 122 12.50 1.62 -19.71
N GLU A 123 11.76 1.44 -20.78
CA GLU A 123 10.48 2.11 -21.02
C GLU A 123 9.31 1.15 -20.82
N PHE A 124 8.10 1.70 -20.60
CA PHE A 124 6.89 0.88 -20.44
C PHE A 124 6.60 0.00 -21.66
N ASN A 125 6.96 0.46 -22.86
CA ASN A 125 6.73 -0.27 -24.10
C ASN A 125 7.63 -1.51 -24.22
N ASP A 126 8.77 -1.55 -23.53
CA ASP A 126 9.70 -2.68 -23.56
C ASP A 126 9.11 -3.92 -22.87
N ARG A 127 8.17 -3.71 -21.94
CA ARG A 127 7.55 -4.80 -21.16
C ARG A 127 6.90 -5.87 -22.05
N ALA A 128 6.38 -5.50 -23.21
CA ALA A 128 5.79 -6.45 -24.16
C ALA A 128 6.81 -7.48 -24.68
N ASN A 129 8.10 -7.13 -24.65
CA ASN A 129 9.22 -7.97 -25.07
C ASN A 129 9.88 -8.73 -23.89
N LEU A 130 9.31 -8.68 -22.69
CA LEU A 130 9.85 -9.30 -21.46
C LEU A 130 8.93 -10.40 -20.89
N PRO A 131 8.48 -11.39 -21.69
CA PRO A 131 7.50 -12.38 -21.23
C PRO A 131 8.01 -13.30 -20.11
N HIS A 132 9.30 -13.64 -20.08
CA HIS A 132 9.87 -14.48 -19.02
C HIS A 132 9.98 -13.70 -17.71
N PHE A 133 10.42 -12.43 -17.75
CA PHE A 133 10.41 -11.54 -16.58
C PHE A 133 8.98 -11.37 -16.02
N ASP A 134 7.98 -11.16 -16.88
CA ASP A 134 6.57 -11.07 -16.45
C ASP A 134 6.07 -12.38 -15.82
N ALA A 135 6.52 -13.55 -16.31
CA ALA A 135 6.21 -14.83 -15.70
C ALA A 135 6.85 -14.97 -14.31
N VAL A 136 8.11 -14.53 -14.15
CA VAL A 136 8.80 -14.49 -12.84
C VAL A 136 8.05 -13.60 -11.86
N LEU A 137 7.63 -12.39 -12.28
CA LEU A 137 6.81 -11.50 -11.46
C LEU A 137 5.50 -12.15 -11.01
N LYS A 138 4.79 -12.82 -11.92
CA LYS A 138 3.56 -13.54 -11.59
C LYS A 138 3.79 -14.67 -10.59
N GLU A 139 4.88 -15.42 -10.73
CA GLU A 139 5.22 -16.49 -9.79
C GLU A 139 5.58 -15.96 -8.40
N ILE A 140 6.24 -14.80 -8.29
CA ILE A 140 6.50 -14.14 -7.00
C ILE A 140 5.17 -13.85 -6.28
N TYR A 141 4.23 -13.21 -6.98
CA TYR A 141 2.92 -12.90 -6.42
C TYR A 141 2.08 -14.15 -6.12
N ARG A 142 2.29 -15.25 -6.86
CA ARG A 142 1.60 -16.52 -6.62
C ARG A 142 2.15 -17.25 -5.39
N TRP A 143 3.48 -17.24 -5.20
CA TRP A 143 4.16 -17.95 -4.10
C TRP A 143 3.94 -17.28 -2.76
N ASN A 144 4.08 -15.96 -2.70
CA ASN A 144 3.88 -15.20 -1.48
C ASN A 144 3.12 -13.90 -1.79
N PRO A 145 1.78 -13.97 -1.87
CA PRO A 145 0.96 -12.79 -2.08
C PRO A 145 1.19 -11.76 -0.96
N THR A 146 1.53 -10.53 -1.34
CA THR A 146 1.80 -9.42 -0.41
C THR A 146 0.60 -9.01 0.43
N VAL A 147 -0.60 -9.17 -0.12
CA VAL A 147 -1.85 -8.94 0.59
C VAL A 147 -2.62 -10.27 0.64
N PRO A 148 -3.16 -10.68 1.80
CA PRO A 148 -4.00 -11.87 1.90
C PRO A 148 -5.17 -11.81 0.91
N ILE A 149 -5.46 -12.94 0.26
CA ILE A 149 -6.47 -13.06 -0.80
C ILE A 149 -7.90 -12.70 -0.31
N ALA A 150 -8.13 -12.67 1.00
CA ALA A 150 -9.41 -12.35 1.60
C ALA A 150 -9.36 -11.03 2.38
N ILE A 151 -9.22 -9.90 1.68
CA ILE A 151 -9.51 -8.58 2.29
C ILE A 151 -10.93 -8.70 2.88
N PRO A 152 -11.13 -8.47 4.18
CA PRO A 152 -12.44 -8.67 4.78
C PRO A 152 -13.46 -7.70 4.17
N HIS A 153 -14.51 -8.27 3.58
CA HIS A 153 -15.66 -7.51 3.09
C HIS A 153 -16.84 -7.69 4.04
N ARG A 154 -17.74 -6.71 4.06
CA ARG A 154 -19.02 -6.78 4.76
C ARG A 154 -20.13 -6.62 3.73
N VAL A 155 -21.13 -7.50 3.76
CA VAL A 155 -22.33 -7.34 2.94
C VAL A 155 -23.11 -6.10 3.38
N THR A 156 -23.58 -5.31 2.41
CA THR A 156 -24.40 -4.12 2.65
C THR A 156 -25.89 -4.43 2.65
N GLN A 157 -26.26 -5.62 2.19
CA GLN A 157 -27.61 -6.19 2.20
C GLN A 157 -27.49 -7.73 2.26
N ASP A 158 -28.58 -8.41 2.61
CA ASP A 158 -28.60 -9.88 2.59
C ASP A 158 -28.32 -10.39 1.16
N ASP A 159 -27.53 -11.45 1.05
CA ASP A 159 -27.11 -12.04 -0.22
C ASP A 159 -27.07 -13.58 -0.13
N VAL A 160 -27.10 -14.26 -1.27
CA VAL A 160 -26.99 -15.72 -1.37
C VAL A 160 -25.80 -16.08 -2.24
N TYR A 161 -24.77 -16.67 -1.63
CA TYR A 161 -23.58 -17.13 -2.33
C TYR A 161 -23.44 -18.65 -2.19
N ASN A 162 -23.43 -19.38 -3.32
CA ASN A 162 -23.35 -20.85 -3.36
C ASN A 162 -24.37 -21.54 -2.43
N GLY A 163 -25.59 -20.99 -2.33
CA GLY A 163 -26.65 -21.51 -1.47
C GLY A 163 -26.55 -21.12 0.02
N PHE A 164 -25.50 -20.40 0.43
CA PHE A 164 -25.36 -19.85 1.77
C PHE A 164 -25.93 -18.43 1.84
N ILE A 165 -26.73 -18.14 2.86
CA ILE A 165 -27.27 -16.81 3.11
C ILE A 165 -26.22 -15.99 3.88
N LEU A 166 -25.68 -14.96 3.23
CA LEU A 166 -24.85 -13.94 3.85
C LEU A 166 -25.76 -12.83 4.36
N ARG A 167 -25.84 -12.63 5.67
CA ARG A 167 -26.71 -11.60 6.25
C ARG A 167 -25.95 -10.33 6.55
N LEU A 168 -26.64 -9.20 6.37
CA LEU A 168 -26.18 -7.93 6.91
C LEU A 168 -26.09 -8.07 8.44
N ALA A 169 -24.86 -8.05 8.96
CA ALA A 169 -24.62 -7.99 10.39
C ALA A 169 -25.07 -6.62 10.91
N LEU A 170 -26.35 -6.50 11.23
CA LEU A 170 -26.96 -5.46 12.04
C LEU A 170 -27.96 -6.15 12.97
N ARG A 171 -27.46 -6.77 14.03
CA ARG A 171 -28.13 -7.10 15.29
C ARG A 171 -27.10 -7.56 16.29
#